data_AF-A0A973R713-F1
#
_entry.id   AF-A0A973R713-F1
#
_cell.length_a   1.000
_cell.length_b   1.000
_cell.length_c   1.000
_cell.angle_alpha   90.00
_cell.angle_beta   90.00
_cell.angle_gamma   90.00
#
_symmetry.space_group_name_H-M   'P 1'
#
loop_
_entity.id
_entity.type
_entity.pdbx_description
1 polymer ?
#
loop_
_entity_poly.entity_id
_entity_poly.type
_entity_poly.pdbx_seq_one_letter_code
_entity_poly.pdbx_strand_id
1 'polypeptide(L)'
;MRGLIWVTWRQHRWPIVVSAALTAVLAVFMVLTASKLGSMAAHCADPNVRCTRSKTESVPSHASYLMNSVTFLPVLVAVFWGVPLLAREFEQRTLPLAWSQDVGRQKWLFGKTAVLVTLVGAMGTLLAGLAQHLAHQYHAYTGESLFEGTQFQAGGWLPLTLGLAWLAIGIAAGAATRRVLVAIAVVGGLWITRMVLMVQARQRFSTPLTSKLPFSGVDDAALAQAVSHSSFPNDMNLDGGSTGFYDSHGVGHSANQVMQKWGCADARTEISTCLKDHDIIGKLSKFQPANRMGTFHLIENGINLGLFVLALVVAWYCVKRTRTTVS
;
A
#
# COMPACT_ATOMS: atom_id res chain seq x y z
N MET A 1 -20.15 -28.54 -11.62
CA MET A 1 -19.04 -27.73 -11.08
C MET A 1 -17.76 -28.53 -10.84
N ARG A 2 -17.81 -29.75 -10.26
CA ARG A 2 -16.62 -30.62 -10.05
C ARG A 2 -15.70 -30.80 -11.27
N GLY A 3 -16.26 -31.03 -12.46
CA GLY A 3 -15.48 -31.15 -13.70
C GLY A 3 -14.72 -29.87 -14.08
N LEU A 4 -15.34 -28.69 -13.93
CA LEU A 4 -14.71 -27.40 -14.21
C LEU A 4 -13.57 -27.09 -13.24
N ILE A 5 -13.73 -27.42 -11.95
CA ILE A 5 -12.68 -27.27 -10.93
C ILE A 5 -11.48 -28.17 -11.27
N TRP A 6 -11.74 -29.42 -11.66
CA TRP A 6 -10.69 -30.38 -12.02
C TRP A 6 -9.89 -29.95 -13.27
N VAL A 7 -10.58 -29.45 -14.31
CA VAL A 7 -9.93 -28.93 -15.52
C VAL A 7 -9.12 -27.66 -15.20
N THR A 8 -9.70 -26.73 -14.43
CA THR A 8 -9.01 -25.50 -13.99
C THR A 8 -7.75 -25.83 -13.20
N TRP A 9 -7.83 -26.80 -12.28
CA TRP A 9 -6.67 -27.30 -11.57
C TRP A 9 -5.60 -27.84 -12.51
N ARG A 10 -5.94 -28.74 -13.46
CA ARG A 10 -4.93 -29.29 -14.38
C ARG A 10 -4.26 -28.22 -15.25
N GLN A 11 -5.01 -27.23 -15.72
CA GLN A 11 -4.49 -26.14 -16.55
C GLN A 11 -3.61 -25.17 -15.75
N HIS A 12 -3.98 -24.87 -14.50
CA HIS A 12 -3.33 -23.85 -13.68
C HIS A 12 -2.46 -24.40 -12.54
N ARG A 13 -2.22 -25.72 -12.48
CA ARG A 13 -1.51 -26.37 -11.35
C ARG A 13 -0.17 -25.73 -11.03
N TRP A 14 0.63 -25.38 -12.04
CA TRP A 14 1.96 -24.80 -11.83
C TRP A 14 1.87 -23.36 -11.31
N PRO A 15 1.10 -22.44 -11.93
CA PRO A 15 0.84 -21.13 -11.33
C PRO A 15 0.31 -21.22 -9.88
N ILE A 16 -0.61 -22.13 -9.60
CA ILE A 16 -1.18 -22.32 -8.25
C ILE A 16 -0.12 -22.80 -7.27
N VAL A 17 0.65 -23.84 -7.61
CA VAL A 17 1.71 -24.38 -6.73
C VAL A 17 2.80 -23.35 -6.50
N VAL A 18 3.26 -22.65 -7.54
CA VAL A 18 4.32 -21.64 -7.42
C VAL A 18 3.86 -20.46 -6.57
N SER A 19 2.65 -19.93 -6.80
CA SER A 19 2.11 -18.84 -5.97
C SER A 19 1.88 -19.26 -4.52
N ALA A 20 1.41 -20.49 -4.27
CA ALA A 20 1.27 -21.03 -2.92
C ALA A 20 2.64 -21.17 -2.24
N ALA A 21 3.65 -21.69 -2.93
CA ALA A 21 5.00 -21.79 -2.41
C ALA A 21 5.61 -20.42 -2.10
N LEU A 22 5.49 -19.45 -3.01
CA LEU A 22 5.94 -18.07 -2.78
C LEU A 22 5.22 -17.42 -1.60
N THR A 23 3.90 -17.64 -1.48
CA THR A 23 3.11 -17.16 -0.34
C THR A 23 3.61 -17.78 0.97
N ALA A 24 3.87 -19.08 0.99
CA ALA A 24 4.39 -19.77 2.17
C ALA A 24 5.79 -19.26 2.55
N VAL A 25 6.67 -19.05 1.57
CA VAL A 25 8.00 -18.47 1.78
C VAL A 25 7.88 -17.06 2.38
N LEU A 26 7.10 -16.17 1.77
CA LEU A 26 6.87 -14.83 2.30
C LEU A 26 6.30 -14.86 3.72
N ALA A 27 5.33 -15.75 3.98
CA ALA A 27 4.73 -15.91 5.29
C ALA A 27 5.78 -16.32 6.34
N VAL A 28 6.62 -17.31 6.04
CA VAL A 28 7.72 -17.74 6.93
C VAL A 28 8.67 -16.58 7.21
N PHE A 29 9.15 -15.88 6.17
CA PHE A 29 10.05 -14.75 6.37
C PHE A 29 9.43 -13.61 7.17
N MET A 30 8.13 -13.33 7.00
CA MET A 30 7.41 -12.34 7.81
C MET A 30 7.33 -12.75 9.26
N VAL A 31 6.98 -14.00 9.56
CA VAL A 31 6.92 -14.51 10.94
C VAL A 31 8.30 -14.44 11.60
N LEU A 32 9.35 -14.87 10.91
CA LEU A 32 10.72 -14.84 11.44
C LEU A 32 11.23 -13.41 11.67
N THR A 33 10.91 -12.49 10.76
CA THR A 33 11.33 -11.09 10.89
C THR A 33 10.55 -10.39 12.00
N ALA A 34 9.24 -10.65 12.09
CA ALA A 34 8.38 -10.11 13.13
C ALA A 34 8.80 -10.59 14.53
N SER A 35 9.13 -11.88 14.69
CA SER A 35 9.60 -12.42 15.96
C SER A 35 10.94 -11.82 16.39
N LYS A 36 11.88 -11.66 15.45
CA LYS A 36 13.16 -10.97 15.71
C LYS A 36 12.92 -9.52 16.14
N LEU A 37 12.11 -8.76 15.41
CA LEU A 37 11.76 -7.38 15.78
C LEU A 37 11.10 -7.31 17.17
N GLY A 38 10.20 -8.23 17.48
CA GLY A 38 9.57 -8.30 18.81
C GLY A 38 10.58 -8.56 19.92
N SER A 39 11.54 -9.47 19.69
CA SER A 39 12.62 -9.74 20.65
C SER A 39 13.54 -8.53 20.85
N MET A 40 13.87 -7.81 19.77
CA MET A 40 14.66 -6.59 19.82
C MET A 40 13.91 -5.47 20.55
N ALA A 41 12.61 -5.31 20.27
CA ALA A 41 11.76 -4.33 20.94
C ALA A 41 11.65 -4.62 22.45
N ALA A 42 11.49 -5.88 22.84
CA ALA A 42 11.45 -6.29 24.25
C ALA A 42 12.79 -6.04 24.96
N HIS A 43 13.91 -6.34 24.31
CA HIS A 43 15.24 -6.04 24.85
C HIS A 43 15.44 -4.53 25.06
N CYS A 44 14.98 -3.72 24.10
CA CYS A 44 15.04 -2.27 24.16
C CYS A 44 13.96 -1.62 25.04
N ALA A 45 13.10 -2.42 25.69
CA ALA A 45 12.14 -1.93 26.69
C ALA A 45 12.74 -1.96 28.11
N ASP A 46 13.87 -2.64 28.33
CA ASP A 46 14.58 -2.63 29.60
C ASP A 46 15.26 -1.26 29.82
N PRO A 47 14.92 -0.53 30.89
CA PRO A 47 15.50 0.80 31.17
C PRO A 47 17.02 0.77 31.42
N ASN A 48 17.60 -0.40 31.72
CA ASN A 48 19.03 -0.54 31.95
C ASN A 48 19.83 -0.74 30.65
N VAL A 49 19.15 -0.97 29.52
CA VAL A 49 19.78 -1.25 28.24
C VAL A 49 19.78 0.02 27.37
N ARG A 50 20.98 0.45 26.94
CA ARG A 50 21.10 1.48 25.91
C ARG A 50 20.88 0.86 24.54
N CYS A 51 19.71 1.11 23.96
CA CYS A 51 19.41 0.70 22.59
C CYS A 51 19.51 1.86 21.60
N THR A 52 20.27 1.66 20.53
CA THR A 52 20.18 2.49 19.34
C THR A 52 19.10 1.89 18.44
N ARG A 53 17.98 2.58 18.26
CA ARG A 53 16.90 2.14 17.35
C ARG A 53 17.19 2.75 15.98
N SER A 54 17.37 1.91 14.95
CA SER A 54 17.58 2.39 13.59
C SER A 54 16.79 1.59 12.58
N LYS A 55 16.16 2.30 11.63
CA LYS A 55 15.49 1.67 10.48
C LYS A 55 16.45 1.11 9.42
N THR A 56 17.73 1.51 9.46
CA THR A 56 18.73 1.06 8.48
C THR A 56 19.45 -0.23 8.90
N GLU A 57 19.13 -0.78 10.07
CA GLU A 57 19.59 -2.11 10.45
C GLU A 57 19.03 -3.20 9.54
N SER A 58 19.71 -4.34 9.50
CA SER A 58 19.36 -5.46 8.61
C SER A 58 17.95 -5.99 8.86
N VAL A 59 17.54 -6.14 10.12
CA VAL A 59 16.21 -6.72 10.44
C VAL A 59 15.07 -5.75 10.09
N PRO A 60 15.08 -4.46 10.50
CA PRO A 60 14.08 -3.48 10.05
C PRO A 60 14.05 -3.30 8.52
N SER A 61 15.19 -3.28 7.84
CA SER A 61 15.20 -3.18 6.38
C SER A 61 14.57 -4.40 5.70
N HIS A 62 14.82 -5.62 6.21
CA HIS A 62 14.12 -6.83 5.75
C HIS A 62 12.60 -6.72 5.92
N ALA A 63 12.13 -6.18 7.05
CA ALA A 63 10.70 -5.97 7.28
C ALA A 63 10.10 -5.02 6.23
N SER A 64 10.78 -3.90 5.95
CA SER A 64 10.37 -2.95 4.91
C SER A 64 10.32 -3.59 3.52
N TYR A 65 11.27 -4.45 3.15
CA TYR A 65 11.24 -5.16 1.87
C TYR A 65 10.09 -6.17 1.78
N LEU A 66 9.79 -6.90 2.85
CA LEU A 66 8.68 -7.84 2.90
C LEU A 66 7.32 -7.13 2.78
N MET A 67 7.15 -6.01 3.48
CA MET A 67 5.93 -5.19 3.41
C MET A 67 5.74 -4.54 2.03
N ASN A 68 6.82 -4.06 1.41
CA ASN A 68 6.80 -3.59 0.03
C ASN A 68 6.41 -4.71 -0.95
N SER A 69 6.96 -5.90 -0.79
CA SER A 69 6.64 -7.04 -1.65
C SER A 69 5.14 -7.35 -1.65
N VAL A 70 4.50 -7.30 -0.47
CA VAL A 70 3.04 -7.45 -0.33
C VAL A 70 2.27 -6.31 -0.99
N THR A 71 2.79 -5.09 -0.94
CA THR A 71 2.17 -3.92 -1.58
C THR A 71 2.14 -4.04 -3.11
N PHE A 72 3.15 -4.68 -3.72
CA PHE A 72 3.24 -4.85 -5.18
C PHE A 72 2.70 -6.19 -5.70
N LEU A 73 2.45 -7.17 -4.83
CA LEU A 73 1.84 -8.46 -5.22
C LEU A 73 0.51 -8.32 -6.00
N PRO A 74 -0.40 -7.41 -5.68
CA PRO A 74 -1.67 -7.26 -6.41
C PRO A 74 -1.52 -7.03 -7.91
N VAL A 75 -0.55 -6.21 -8.37
CA VAL A 75 -0.35 -6.03 -9.82
C VAL A 75 0.17 -7.30 -10.49
N LEU A 76 1.00 -8.09 -9.79
CA LEU A 76 1.45 -9.38 -10.29
C LEU A 76 0.28 -10.37 -10.41
N VAL A 77 -0.64 -10.36 -9.45
CA VAL A 77 -1.90 -11.14 -9.54
C VAL A 77 -2.70 -10.72 -10.78
N ALA A 78 -2.83 -9.43 -11.05
CA ALA A 78 -3.50 -8.96 -12.26
C ALA A 78 -2.82 -9.49 -13.54
N VAL A 79 -1.50 -9.36 -13.64
CA VAL A 79 -0.71 -9.71 -14.84
C VAL A 79 -0.64 -11.21 -15.08
N PHE A 80 -0.43 -12.02 -14.05
CA PHE A 80 -0.20 -13.46 -14.20
C PHE A 80 -1.46 -14.31 -14.07
N TRP A 81 -2.47 -13.84 -13.32
CA TRP A 81 -3.71 -14.59 -13.08
C TRP A 81 -4.90 -13.95 -13.76
N GLY A 82 -5.07 -12.63 -13.63
CA GLY A 82 -6.23 -11.93 -14.17
C GLY A 82 -6.22 -11.85 -15.70
N VAL A 83 -5.21 -11.21 -16.27
CA VAL A 83 -5.08 -10.98 -17.72
C VAL A 83 -5.14 -12.28 -18.52
N PRO A 84 -4.36 -13.32 -18.20
CA PRO A 84 -4.32 -14.53 -19.01
C PRO A 84 -5.60 -15.35 -18.95
N LEU A 85 -6.47 -15.13 -17.95
CA LEU A 85 -7.71 -15.88 -17.78
C LEU A 85 -8.62 -15.81 -19.00
N LEU A 86 -8.70 -14.62 -19.62
CA LEU A 86 -9.55 -14.39 -20.79
C LEU A 86 -8.74 -14.05 -22.03
N ALA A 87 -7.68 -13.24 -21.91
CA ALA A 87 -6.91 -12.80 -23.09
C ALA A 87 -6.27 -13.97 -23.84
N ARG A 88 -5.74 -14.99 -23.15
CA ARG A 88 -5.16 -16.17 -23.82
C ARG A 88 -6.20 -16.99 -24.57
N GLU A 89 -7.40 -17.13 -24.01
CA GLU A 89 -8.48 -17.88 -24.64
C GLU A 89 -8.98 -17.16 -25.91
N PHE A 90 -8.95 -15.83 -25.91
CA PHE A 90 -9.22 -15.02 -27.10
C PHE A 90 -8.11 -15.14 -28.17
N GLU A 91 -6.84 -15.04 -27.78
CA GLU A 91 -5.70 -15.15 -28.69
C GLU A 91 -5.60 -16.55 -29.33
N GLN A 92 -5.81 -17.60 -28.54
CA GLN A 92 -5.74 -18.99 -28.99
C GLN A 92 -7.03 -19.49 -29.65
N ARG A 93 -8.09 -18.66 -29.69
CA ARG A 93 -9.42 -18.98 -30.23
C ARG A 93 -10.03 -20.27 -29.66
N THR A 94 -9.78 -20.54 -28.39
CA THR A 94 -10.26 -21.74 -27.68
C THR A 94 -11.66 -21.57 -27.07
N LEU A 95 -12.19 -20.33 -27.03
CA LEU A 95 -13.52 -20.02 -26.48
C LEU A 95 -14.68 -20.78 -27.15
N PRO A 96 -14.74 -20.97 -28.48
CA PRO A 96 -15.83 -21.73 -29.10
C PRO A 96 -15.87 -23.20 -28.64
N LEU A 97 -14.71 -23.83 -28.45
CA LEU A 97 -14.59 -25.21 -27.97
C LEU A 97 -15.00 -25.33 -26.49
N ALA A 98 -14.65 -24.33 -25.68
CA ALA A 98 -15.06 -24.29 -24.27
C ALA A 98 -16.56 -24.03 -24.12
N TRP A 99 -17.18 -23.29 -25.05
CA TRP A 99 -18.60 -22.95 -25.03
C TRP A 99 -19.51 -23.95 -25.76
N SER A 100 -18.94 -24.91 -26.49
CA SER A 100 -19.68 -26.00 -27.13
C SER A 100 -19.90 -27.19 -26.19
N GLN A 101 -19.14 -27.28 -25.09
CA GLN A 101 -19.43 -28.20 -23.99
C GLN A 101 -20.61 -27.61 -23.18
N ASP A 102 -21.50 -28.43 -22.61
CA ASP A 102 -22.79 -28.10 -21.95
C ASP A 102 -22.78 -27.04 -20.81
N VAL A 103 -21.69 -26.29 -20.64
CA VAL A 103 -21.53 -25.22 -19.67
C VAL A 103 -21.72 -23.86 -20.35
N GLY A 104 -22.83 -23.18 -20.05
CA GLY A 104 -23.09 -21.82 -20.55
C GLY A 104 -21.98 -20.83 -20.18
N ARG A 105 -21.74 -19.84 -21.08
CA ARG A 105 -20.64 -18.85 -21.00
C ARG A 105 -20.51 -18.16 -19.64
N GLN A 106 -21.65 -17.81 -19.03
CA GLN A 106 -21.69 -17.16 -17.72
C GLN A 106 -21.27 -18.13 -16.61
N LYS A 107 -21.80 -19.35 -16.58
CA LYS A 107 -21.42 -20.37 -15.58
C LYS A 107 -19.93 -20.70 -15.66
N TRP A 108 -19.37 -20.73 -16.88
CA TRP A 108 -17.94 -20.93 -17.11
C TRP A 108 -17.11 -19.78 -16.53
N LEU A 109 -17.45 -18.52 -16.86
CA LEU A 109 -16.75 -17.33 -16.35
C LEU A 109 -16.82 -17.25 -14.82
N PHE A 110 -18.01 -17.42 -14.26
CA PHE A 110 -18.21 -17.40 -12.81
C PHE A 110 -17.42 -18.51 -12.12
N GLY A 111 -17.41 -19.73 -12.66
CA GLY A 111 -16.67 -20.84 -12.08
C GLY A 111 -15.16 -20.60 -12.05
N LYS A 112 -14.57 -20.17 -13.17
CA LYS A 112 -13.14 -19.85 -13.23
C LYS A 112 -12.79 -18.68 -12.31
N THR A 113 -13.56 -17.59 -12.37
CA THR A 113 -13.32 -16.39 -11.56
C THR A 113 -13.47 -16.67 -10.06
N ALA A 114 -14.48 -17.44 -9.65
CA ALA A 114 -14.69 -17.80 -8.26
C ALA A 114 -13.51 -18.59 -7.68
N VAL A 115 -12.92 -19.53 -8.45
CA VAL A 115 -11.73 -20.26 -8.00
C VAL A 115 -10.56 -19.31 -7.76
N LEU A 116 -10.28 -18.38 -8.68
CA LEU A 116 -9.18 -17.44 -8.51
C LEU A 116 -9.43 -16.45 -7.38
N VAL A 117 -10.66 -15.95 -7.24
CA VAL A 117 -11.07 -15.07 -6.13
C VAL A 117 -10.88 -15.76 -4.79
N THR A 118 -11.26 -17.03 -4.67
CA THR A 118 -11.05 -17.81 -3.44
C THR A 118 -9.57 -18.00 -3.13
N LEU A 119 -8.75 -18.33 -4.14
CA LEU A 119 -7.30 -18.51 -3.95
C LEU A 119 -6.59 -17.22 -3.56
N VAL A 120 -6.86 -16.14 -4.30
CA VAL A 120 -6.31 -14.80 -4.00
C VAL A 120 -6.83 -14.28 -2.67
N GLY A 121 -8.09 -14.54 -2.34
CA GLY A 121 -8.68 -14.21 -1.05
C GLY A 121 -7.99 -14.93 0.11
N ALA A 122 -7.76 -16.24 -0.01
CA ALA A 122 -7.08 -17.03 1.02
C ALA A 122 -5.62 -16.58 1.22
N MET A 123 -4.85 -16.47 0.13
CA MET A 123 -3.45 -16.03 0.18
C MET A 123 -3.35 -14.57 0.66
N GLY A 124 -4.22 -13.69 0.15
CA GLY A 124 -4.27 -12.27 0.51
C GLY A 124 -4.65 -12.05 1.97
N THR A 125 -5.56 -12.86 2.53
CA THR A 125 -5.94 -12.78 3.95
C THR A 125 -4.75 -13.14 4.84
N LEU A 126 -4.05 -14.24 4.53
CA LEU A 126 -2.86 -14.66 5.25
C LEU A 126 -1.77 -13.58 5.21
N LEU A 127 -1.44 -13.09 4.01
CA LEU A 127 -0.39 -12.08 3.84
C LEU A 127 -0.78 -10.73 4.46
N ALA A 128 -2.05 -10.31 4.39
CA ALA A 128 -2.51 -9.08 5.03
C ALA A 128 -2.38 -9.15 6.55
N GLY A 129 -2.76 -10.27 7.17
CA GLY A 129 -2.62 -10.45 8.62
C GLY A 129 -1.15 -10.45 9.07
N LEU A 130 -0.29 -11.15 8.34
CA LEU A 130 1.15 -11.21 8.64
C LEU A 130 1.86 -9.88 8.39
N ALA A 131 1.53 -9.18 7.30
CA ALA A 131 2.09 -7.88 6.98
C ALA A 131 1.67 -6.82 8.02
N GLN A 132 0.42 -6.85 8.48
CA GLN A 132 -0.04 -5.98 9.57
C GLN A 132 0.68 -6.29 10.88
N HIS A 133 0.82 -7.56 11.24
CA HIS A 133 1.57 -7.94 12.44
C HIS A 133 3.04 -7.48 12.37
N LEU A 134 3.69 -7.70 11.23
CA LEU A 134 5.06 -7.24 10.97
C LEU A 134 5.18 -5.72 11.06
N ALA A 135 4.22 -4.97 10.53
CA ALA A 135 4.18 -3.51 10.64
C ALA A 135 4.11 -3.04 12.11
N HIS A 136 3.32 -3.71 12.94
CA HIS A 136 3.26 -3.42 14.37
C HIS A 136 4.58 -3.73 15.10
N GLN A 137 5.24 -4.84 14.79
CA GLN A 137 6.56 -5.17 15.37
C GLN A 137 7.63 -4.17 14.91
N TYR A 138 7.58 -3.77 13.63
CA TYR A 138 8.44 -2.73 13.08
C TYR A 138 8.25 -1.41 13.80
N HIS A 139 7.01 -0.97 14.01
CA HIS A 139 6.69 0.22 14.78
C HIS A 139 7.17 0.12 16.24
N ALA A 140 6.91 -1.00 16.92
CA ALA A 140 7.31 -1.19 18.31
C ALA A 140 8.83 -1.06 18.52
N TYR A 141 9.61 -1.57 17.56
CA TYR A 141 11.07 -1.46 17.59
C TYR A 141 11.57 -0.07 17.16
N THR A 142 11.18 0.39 15.96
CA THR A 142 11.75 1.60 15.33
C THR A 142 11.12 2.91 15.79
N GLY A 143 9.88 2.89 16.28
CA GLY A 143 9.08 4.09 16.55
C GLY A 143 8.47 4.74 15.30
N GLU A 144 8.74 4.23 14.10
CA GLU A 144 8.23 4.77 12.83
C GLU A 144 6.70 4.65 12.74
N SER A 145 6.04 5.68 12.18
CA SER A 145 4.58 5.77 12.15
C SER A 145 3.91 4.62 11.39
N LEU A 146 2.86 4.04 11.97
CA LEU A 146 1.99 3.08 11.28
C LEU A 146 1.10 3.73 10.22
N PHE A 147 0.87 5.05 10.31
CA PHE A 147 -0.02 5.79 9.42
C PHE A 147 0.70 6.36 8.19
N GLU A 148 1.97 5.99 7.99
CA GLU A 148 2.78 6.47 6.88
C GLU A 148 3.31 5.32 6.02
N GLY A 149 3.70 5.69 4.80
CA GLY A 149 4.47 4.84 3.90
C GLY A 149 3.90 3.44 3.67
N THR A 150 4.79 2.46 3.79
CA THR A 150 4.52 1.04 3.51
C THR A 150 3.83 0.35 4.67
N GLN A 151 4.01 0.87 5.89
CA GLN A 151 3.35 0.42 7.12
C GLN A 151 1.83 0.57 7.01
N PHE A 152 1.38 1.73 6.53
CA PHE A 152 -0.04 1.95 6.29
C PHE A 152 -0.61 1.00 5.22
N GLN A 153 0.10 0.79 4.11
CA GLN A 153 -0.33 -0.10 3.02
C GLN A 153 -0.30 -1.59 3.38
N ALA A 154 0.55 -1.99 4.33
CA ALA A 154 0.62 -3.36 4.86
C ALA A 154 -0.53 -3.70 5.82
N GLY A 155 -1.18 -2.68 6.39
CA GLY A 155 -2.25 -2.83 7.36
C GLY A 155 -3.67 -2.74 6.78
N GLY A 156 -4.65 -2.89 7.68
CA GLY A 156 -6.05 -2.59 7.41
C GLY A 156 -6.69 -3.45 6.32
N TRP A 157 -6.20 -4.67 6.10
CA TRP A 157 -6.66 -5.56 5.02
C TRP A 157 -6.48 -5.01 3.59
N LEU A 158 -5.72 -3.92 3.42
CA LEU A 158 -5.47 -3.34 2.10
C LEU A 158 -4.83 -4.32 1.11
N PRO A 159 -3.85 -5.17 1.49
CA PRO A 159 -3.28 -6.14 0.55
C PRO A 159 -4.32 -7.13 0.00
N LEU A 160 -5.28 -7.53 0.83
CA LEU A 160 -6.37 -8.43 0.44
C LEU A 160 -7.29 -7.74 -0.57
N THR A 161 -7.83 -6.57 -0.23
CA THR A 161 -8.80 -5.90 -1.12
C THR A 161 -8.15 -5.41 -2.41
N LEU A 162 -6.89 -4.98 -2.36
CA LEU A 162 -6.10 -4.69 -3.56
C LEU A 162 -5.88 -5.96 -4.40
N GLY A 163 -5.47 -7.07 -3.80
CA GLY A 163 -5.27 -8.33 -4.52
C GLY A 163 -6.52 -8.75 -5.29
N LEU A 164 -7.69 -8.68 -4.66
CA LEU A 164 -8.98 -8.95 -5.30
C LEU A 164 -9.29 -7.95 -6.41
N ALA A 165 -9.19 -6.64 -6.14
CA ALA A 165 -9.47 -5.60 -7.12
C ALA A 165 -8.60 -5.75 -8.36
N TRP A 166 -7.30 -5.99 -8.18
CA TRP A 166 -6.33 -6.12 -9.26
C TRP A 166 -6.49 -7.44 -10.04
N LEU A 167 -6.86 -8.53 -9.37
CA LEU A 167 -7.32 -9.73 -10.07
C LEU A 167 -8.46 -9.39 -11.05
N ALA A 168 -9.52 -8.74 -10.55
CA ALA A 168 -10.68 -8.40 -11.37
C ALA A 168 -10.36 -7.40 -12.49
N ILE A 169 -9.52 -6.38 -12.21
CA ILE A 169 -9.03 -5.43 -13.22
C ILE A 169 -8.25 -6.17 -14.33
N GLY A 170 -7.39 -7.12 -13.96
CA GLY A 170 -6.67 -7.96 -14.93
C GLY A 170 -7.62 -8.77 -15.80
N ILE A 171 -8.63 -9.41 -15.20
CA ILE A 171 -9.67 -10.16 -15.94
C ILE A 171 -10.42 -9.23 -16.90
N ALA A 172 -10.84 -8.06 -16.44
CA ALA A 172 -11.56 -7.07 -17.23
C ALA A 172 -10.72 -6.53 -18.40
N ALA A 173 -9.46 -6.17 -18.14
CA ALA A 173 -8.52 -5.73 -19.16
C ALA A 173 -8.30 -6.82 -20.21
N GLY A 174 -8.07 -8.07 -19.79
CA GLY A 174 -7.94 -9.21 -20.69
C GLY A 174 -9.20 -9.47 -21.54
N ALA A 175 -10.39 -9.30 -20.95
CA ALA A 175 -11.66 -9.42 -21.66
C ALA A 175 -11.87 -8.31 -22.71
N ALA A 176 -11.49 -7.08 -22.35
CA ALA A 176 -11.72 -5.90 -23.18
C ALA A 176 -10.72 -5.81 -24.35
N THR A 177 -9.43 -6.04 -24.09
CA THR A 177 -8.39 -5.91 -25.13
C THR A 177 -8.26 -7.17 -25.98
N ARG A 178 -8.62 -8.34 -25.43
CA ARG A 178 -8.47 -9.66 -26.07
C ARG A 178 -7.03 -9.99 -26.49
N ARG A 179 -6.05 -9.23 -25.99
CA ARG A 179 -4.61 -9.38 -26.25
C ARG A 179 -3.84 -9.26 -24.95
N VAL A 180 -3.02 -10.25 -24.64
CA VAL A 180 -2.30 -10.37 -23.37
C VAL A 180 -1.37 -9.18 -23.18
N LEU A 181 -0.53 -8.88 -24.18
CA LEU A 181 0.45 -7.78 -24.08
C LEU A 181 -0.21 -6.41 -23.89
N VAL A 182 -1.30 -6.15 -24.62
CA VAL A 182 -2.05 -4.88 -24.50
C VAL A 182 -2.72 -4.78 -23.12
N ALA A 183 -3.31 -5.87 -22.63
CA ALA A 183 -3.91 -5.89 -21.29
C ALA A 183 -2.88 -5.67 -20.18
N ILE A 184 -1.68 -6.26 -20.28
CA ILE A 184 -0.58 -6.04 -19.32
C ILE A 184 -0.18 -4.56 -19.30
N ALA A 185 -0.04 -3.92 -20.47
CA ALA A 185 0.28 -2.49 -20.55
C ALA A 185 -0.80 -1.62 -19.90
N VAL A 186 -2.08 -1.92 -20.13
CA VAL A 186 -3.21 -1.23 -19.48
C VAL A 186 -3.17 -1.39 -17.96
N VAL A 187 -2.98 -2.62 -17.47
CA VAL A 187 -2.86 -2.92 -16.03
C VAL A 187 -1.69 -2.16 -15.41
N GLY A 188 -0.51 -2.17 -16.04
CA GLY A 188 0.66 -1.43 -15.58
C GLY A 188 0.42 0.08 -15.50
N GLY A 189 -0.18 0.67 -16.53
CA GLY A 189 -0.55 2.09 -16.56
C GLY A 189 -1.50 2.45 -15.42
N LEU A 190 -2.57 1.68 -15.24
CA LEU A 190 -3.52 1.86 -14.13
C LEU A 190 -2.83 1.75 -12.76
N TRP A 191 -1.82 0.89 -12.61
CA TRP A 191 -1.12 0.68 -11.33
C TRP A 191 -0.30 1.91 -10.97
N ILE A 192 0.45 2.44 -11.94
CA ILE A 192 1.23 3.67 -11.80
C ILE A 192 0.30 4.84 -11.48
N THR A 193 -0.80 4.99 -12.23
CA THR A 193 -1.81 6.03 -11.97
C THR A 193 -2.36 5.93 -10.56
N ARG A 194 -2.73 4.73 -10.10
CA ARG A 194 -3.17 4.52 -8.71
C ARG A 194 -2.10 4.98 -7.72
N MET A 195 -0.85 4.57 -7.89
CA MET A 195 0.24 4.91 -6.96
C MET A 195 0.42 6.42 -6.82
N VAL A 196 0.43 7.15 -7.93
CA VAL A 196 0.52 8.62 -7.92
C VAL A 196 -0.71 9.26 -7.27
N LEU A 197 -1.91 8.83 -7.67
CA LEU A 197 -3.16 9.43 -7.18
C LEU A 197 -3.38 9.17 -5.69
N MET A 198 -3.13 7.95 -5.21
CA MET A 198 -3.43 7.57 -3.83
C MET A 198 -2.49 8.23 -2.81
N VAL A 199 -1.24 8.51 -3.18
CA VAL A 199 -0.33 9.30 -2.32
C VAL A 199 -0.93 10.68 -2.05
N GLN A 200 -1.47 11.34 -3.08
CA GLN A 200 -2.07 12.68 -2.95
C GLN A 200 -3.47 12.65 -2.34
N ALA A 201 -4.29 11.66 -2.72
CA ALA A 201 -5.68 11.55 -2.27
C ALA A 201 -5.77 11.21 -0.78
N ARG A 202 -4.89 10.34 -0.27
CA ARG A 202 -4.89 9.91 1.13
C ARG A 202 -4.78 11.09 2.08
N GLN A 203 -3.89 12.03 1.79
CA GLN A 203 -3.70 13.24 2.58
C GLN A 203 -4.99 14.08 2.72
N ARG A 204 -5.94 13.92 1.79
CA ARG A 204 -7.16 14.72 1.64
C ARG A 204 -8.46 13.98 2.00
N PHE A 205 -8.40 12.74 2.49
CA PHE A 205 -9.61 12.00 2.88
C PHE A 205 -10.38 12.66 4.04
N SER A 206 -9.69 13.46 4.87
CA SER A 206 -10.31 14.23 5.94
C SER A 206 -9.60 15.57 6.08
N THR A 207 -10.25 16.56 6.68
CA THR A 207 -9.64 17.87 6.94
C THR A 207 -8.49 17.72 7.95
N PRO A 208 -7.24 18.09 7.58
CA PRO A 208 -6.09 17.91 8.46
C PRO A 208 -6.18 18.83 9.68
N LEU A 209 -5.59 18.39 10.80
CA LEU A 209 -5.46 19.19 12.01
C LEU A 209 -4.13 19.97 11.96
N THR A 210 -4.08 21.07 12.69
CA THR A 210 -2.86 21.88 12.85
C THR A 210 -2.56 22.02 14.34
N SER A 211 -1.32 21.71 14.73
CA SER A 211 -0.82 21.95 16.08
C SER A 211 0.30 22.98 16.08
N LYS A 212 0.36 23.78 17.14
CA LYS A 212 1.46 24.72 17.42
C LYS A 212 2.45 24.02 18.33
N LEU A 213 3.67 23.84 17.85
CA LEU A 213 4.78 23.23 18.58
C LEU A 213 5.75 24.35 18.98
N PRO A 214 5.72 24.85 20.23
CA PRO A 214 6.63 25.89 20.68
C PRO A 214 8.06 25.36 20.82
N PHE A 215 9.04 26.21 20.55
CA PHE A 215 10.47 25.93 20.74
C PHE A 215 10.97 26.29 22.16
N SER A 216 10.07 26.63 23.08
CA SER A 216 10.43 26.99 24.45
C SER A 216 10.96 25.78 25.23
N GLY A 217 12.14 25.93 25.84
CA GLY A 217 12.69 24.93 26.77
C GLY A 217 13.40 23.73 26.14
N VAL A 218 13.74 23.80 24.85
CA VAL A 218 14.59 22.81 24.15
C VAL A 218 15.99 23.36 23.91
N ASP A 219 17.01 22.51 24.03
CA ASP A 219 18.39 22.83 23.67
C ASP A 219 18.59 22.87 22.15
N ASP A 220 19.75 23.33 21.67
CA ASP A 220 19.99 23.50 20.23
C ASP A 220 19.94 22.18 19.44
N ALA A 221 20.31 21.07 20.07
CA ALA A 221 20.26 19.74 19.45
C ALA A 221 18.81 19.25 19.30
N ALA A 222 18.00 19.38 20.36
CA ALA A 222 16.58 19.05 20.35
C ALA A 222 15.79 20.01 19.45
N LEU A 223 16.19 21.29 19.37
CA LEU A 223 15.62 22.26 18.45
C LEU A 223 15.87 21.86 16.99
N ALA A 224 17.12 21.52 16.64
CA ALA A 224 17.45 21.03 15.30
C ALA A 224 16.62 19.78 14.94
N GLN A 225 16.38 18.90 15.91
CA GLN A 225 15.52 17.72 15.72
C GLN A 225 14.04 18.08 15.58
N ALA A 226 13.52 19.01 16.39
CA ALA A 226 12.13 19.48 16.36
C ALA A 226 11.79 20.27 15.07
N VAL A 227 12.75 21.00 14.52
CA VAL A 227 12.63 21.63 13.20
C VAL A 227 12.52 20.55 12.11
N SER A 228 13.35 19.51 12.22
CA SER A 228 13.52 18.48 11.18
C SER A 228 12.51 17.33 11.21
N HIS A 229 11.89 17.03 12.36
CA HIS A 229 11.00 15.87 12.54
C HIS A 229 9.61 16.28 13.04
N SER A 230 8.60 15.44 12.75
CA SER A 230 7.27 15.54 13.37
C SER A 230 7.32 15.07 14.82
N SER A 231 6.66 15.81 15.71
CA SER A 231 6.66 15.54 17.16
C SER A 231 5.61 14.51 17.62
N PHE A 232 4.81 13.94 16.70
CA PHE A 232 3.67 13.10 17.07
C PHE A 232 3.89 11.63 16.66
N PRO A 233 4.01 10.71 17.64
CA PRO A 233 4.08 9.27 17.35
C PRO A 233 2.82 8.80 16.62
N ASN A 234 2.97 8.07 15.53
CA ASN A 234 1.90 7.45 14.71
C ASN A 234 0.94 8.35 13.92
N ASP A 235 1.08 9.68 13.99
CA ASP A 235 0.32 10.55 13.11
C ASP A 235 0.87 10.50 11.68
N MET A 236 0.02 10.80 10.69
CA MET A 236 0.49 11.00 9.31
C MET A 236 0.84 12.47 9.14
N ASN A 237 2.12 12.74 8.94
CA ASN A 237 2.67 14.06 8.76
C ASN A 237 2.33 14.63 7.38
N LEU A 238 1.90 15.89 7.35
CA LEU A 238 1.59 16.67 6.16
C LEU A 238 2.41 17.97 6.11
N ASP A 239 3.55 18.02 6.82
CA ASP A 239 4.45 19.18 6.97
C ASP A 239 5.05 19.72 5.63
N GLY A 240 4.62 19.20 4.47
CA GLY A 240 4.90 19.76 3.13
C GLY A 240 4.03 20.96 2.74
N GLY A 241 3.40 21.64 3.71
CA GLY A 241 2.57 22.84 3.48
C GLY A 241 3.38 24.14 3.28
N SER A 242 2.69 25.22 2.90
CA SER A 242 3.28 26.55 2.66
C SER A 242 3.62 27.35 3.92
N THR A 243 3.22 26.93 5.11
CA THR A 243 3.50 27.61 6.39
C THR A 243 4.01 26.57 7.38
N GLY A 244 5.28 26.69 7.76
CA GLY A 244 5.95 25.74 8.65
C GLY A 244 6.24 26.31 10.02
N PHE A 245 6.27 27.63 10.19
CA PHE A 245 6.69 28.29 11.42
C PHE A 245 5.71 29.38 11.84
N TYR A 246 5.78 29.83 13.09
CA TYR A 246 5.03 30.99 13.55
C TYR A 246 5.90 31.86 14.47
N ASP A 247 5.68 33.17 14.39
CA ASP A 247 6.37 34.15 15.23
C ASP A 247 5.61 34.47 16.52
N SER A 248 6.19 35.33 17.38
CA SER A 248 5.57 35.72 18.66
C SER A 248 4.24 36.45 18.50
N HIS A 249 4.03 37.08 17.34
CA HIS A 249 2.79 37.75 16.95
C HIS A 249 1.74 36.76 16.41
N GLY A 250 2.08 35.46 16.29
CA GLY A 250 1.21 34.41 15.81
C GLY A 250 1.06 34.36 14.29
N VAL A 251 1.90 35.09 13.55
CA VAL A 251 1.91 35.11 12.08
C VAL A 251 2.65 33.88 11.57
N GLY A 252 2.06 33.19 10.61
CA GLY A 252 2.65 31.97 10.02
C GLY A 252 3.64 32.28 8.89
N HIS A 253 4.82 31.68 8.95
CA HIS A 253 5.89 31.81 7.94
C HIS A 253 6.15 30.49 7.22
N SER A 254 6.47 30.58 5.92
CA SER A 254 6.76 29.37 5.11
C SER A 254 8.08 28.74 5.47
N ALA A 255 8.18 27.41 5.35
CA ALA A 255 9.44 26.72 5.58
C ALA A 255 10.55 27.22 4.64
N ASN A 256 10.22 27.52 3.38
CA ASN A 256 11.17 28.11 2.44
C ASN A 256 11.64 29.50 2.90
N GLN A 257 10.73 30.36 3.35
CA GLN A 257 11.08 31.69 3.84
C GLN A 257 12.03 31.63 5.03
N VAL A 258 11.74 30.80 6.02
CA VAL A 258 12.60 30.67 7.22
C VAL A 258 13.91 29.98 6.89
N MET A 259 13.87 28.84 6.19
CA MET A 259 15.05 27.99 6.00
C MET A 259 15.96 28.49 4.87
N GLN A 260 15.40 28.97 3.76
CA GLN A 260 16.16 29.38 2.58
C GLN A 260 16.34 30.89 2.49
N LYS A 261 15.28 31.69 2.66
CA LYS A 261 15.39 33.16 2.47
C LYS A 261 16.06 33.86 3.63
N TRP A 262 15.80 33.44 4.86
CA TRP A 262 16.46 33.96 6.06
C TRP A 262 17.75 33.21 6.40
N GLY A 263 18.04 32.11 5.71
CA GLY A 263 19.29 31.36 5.87
C GLY A 263 19.35 30.49 7.13
N CYS A 264 18.24 30.22 7.82
CA CYS A 264 18.28 29.42 9.06
C CYS A 264 18.67 27.95 8.83
N ALA A 265 18.78 27.49 7.58
CA ALA A 265 19.31 26.16 7.23
C ALA A 265 20.84 26.14 7.03
N ASP A 266 21.51 27.30 7.01
CA ASP A 266 22.93 27.37 6.70
C ASP A 266 23.78 26.79 7.83
N ALA A 267 24.71 25.89 7.49
CA ALA A 267 25.60 25.25 8.45
C ALA A 267 26.55 26.23 9.18
N ARG A 268 26.62 27.49 8.75
CA ARG A 268 27.42 28.56 9.37
C ARG A 268 26.66 29.36 10.42
N THR A 269 25.33 29.25 10.46
CA THR A 269 24.46 29.93 11.41
C THR A 269 23.87 28.90 12.36
N GLU A 270 24.01 29.13 13.66
CA GLU A 270 23.27 28.35 14.65
C GLU A 270 21.77 28.58 14.42
N ILE A 271 21.04 27.49 14.16
CA ILE A 271 19.61 27.53 13.81
C ILE A 271 18.79 28.27 14.86
N SER A 272 19.14 28.12 16.13
CA SER A 272 18.49 28.79 17.26
C SER A 272 18.65 30.30 17.22
N THR A 273 19.84 30.80 16.88
CA THR A 273 20.13 32.24 16.76
C THR A 273 19.33 32.84 15.61
N CYS A 274 19.35 32.20 14.44
CA CYS A 274 18.57 32.68 13.29
C CYS A 274 17.05 32.71 13.57
N LEU A 275 16.52 31.66 14.20
CA LEU A 275 15.10 31.63 14.57
C LEU A 275 14.74 32.73 15.58
N LYS A 276 15.61 32.99 16.57
CA LYS A 276 15.41 34.08 17.55
C LYS A 276 15.48 35.47 16.90
N ASP A 277 16.44 35.70 16.01
CA ASP A 277 16.62 36.99 15.31
C ASP A 277 15.40 37.34 14.43
N HIS A 278 14.71 36.32 13.94
CA HIS A 278 13.47 36.45 13.17
C HIS A 278 12.19 36.23 13.98
N ASP A 279 12.28 36.24 15.31
CA ASP A 279 11.15 36.12 16.24
C ASP A 279 10.31 34.83 16.08
N ILE A 280 10.92 33.76 15.55
CA ILE A 280 10.25 32.46 15.38
C ILE A 280 10.26 31.70 16.71
N ILE A 281 9.06 31.52 17.27
CA ILE A 281 8.86 30.86 18.57
C ILE A 281 8.38 29.42 18.46
N GLY A 282 8.06 28.93 17.25
CA GLY A 282 7.63 27.56 17.07
C GLY A 282 7.32 27.13 15.63
N LYS A 283 6.95 25.86 15.51
CA LYS A 283 6.56 25.19 14.26
C LYS A 283 5.04 24.98 14.20
N LEU A 284 4.45 25.18 13.04
CA LEU A 284 3.10 24.70 12.72
C LEU A 284 3.22 23.32 12.08
N SER A 285 2.66 22.29 12.70
CA SER A 285 2.61 20.96 12.10
C SER A 285 1.20 20.63 11.65
N LYS A 286 1.07 20.25 10.38
CA LYS A 286 -0.19 19.75 9.81
C LYS A 286 -0.12 18.24 9.77
N PHE A 287 -1.15 17.58 10.30
CA PHE A 287 -1.15 16.12 10.39
C PHE A 287 -2.56 15.54 10.33
N GLN A 288 -2.63 14.24 10.05
CA GLN A 288 -3.82 13.44 10.35
C GLN A 288 -3.58 12.64 11.63
N PRO A 289 -4.45 12.76 12.64
CA PRO A 289 -4.29 12.03 13.89
C PRO A 289 -4.43 10.52 13.69
N ALA A 290 -3.62 9.75 14.43
CA ALA A 290 -3.54 8.29 14.33
C ALA A 290 -4.89 7.57 14.53
N ASN A 291 -5.80 8.16 15.32
CA ASN A 291 -7.15 7.60 15.52
C ASN A 291 -7.98 7.53 14.22
N ARG A 292 -7.63 8.29 13.18
CA ARG A 292 -8.27 8.25 11.85
C ARG A 292 -7.75 7.12 10.96
N MET A 293 -6.66 6.44 11.32
CA MET A 293 -6.03 5.43 10.48
C MET A 293 -7.03 4.35 10.02
N GLY A 294 -7.86 3.84 10.93
CA GLY A 294 -8.89 2.85 10.61
C GLY A 294 -9.96 3.38 9.63
N THR A 295 -10.31 4.67 9.72
CA THR A 295 -11.24 5.31 8.77
C THR A 295 -10.62 5.39 7.38
N PHE A 296 -9.32 5.70 7.29
CA PHE A 296 -8.60 5.79 6.03
C PHE A 296 -8.44 4.41 5.37
N HIS A 297 -8.14 3.38 6.17
CA HIS A 297 -8.20 2.00 5.71
C HIS A 297 -9.58 1.65 5.18
N LEU A 298 -10.66 1.99 5.90
CA LEU A 298 -12.02 1.71 5.45
C LEU A 298 -12.35 2.38 4.12
N ILE A 299 -11.96 3.65 3.92
CA ILE A 299 -12.15 4.37 2.66
C ILE A 299 -11.40 3.68 1.51
N GLU A 300 -10.10 3.37 1.68
CA GLU A 300 -9.32 2.71 0.61
C GLU A 300 -9.82 1.30 0.31
N ASN A 301 -10.18 0.51 1.33
CA ASN A 301 -10.80 -0.80 1.12
C ASN A 301 -12.14 -0.68 0.38
N GLY A 302 -12.96 0.32 0.72
CA GLY A 302 -14.21 0.60 0.01
C GLY A 302 -13.98 0.92 -1.47
N ILE A 303 -12.99 1.76 -1.78
CA ILE A 303 -12.60 2.05 -3.17
C ILE A 303 -12.13 0.78 -3.89
N ASN A 304 -11.27 -0.02 -3.26
CA ASN A 304 -10.75 -1.25 -3.85
C ASN A 304 -11.88 -2.26 -4.13
N LEU A 305 -12.80 -2.46 -3.18
CA LEU A 305 -13.95 -3.36 -3.35
C LEU A 305 -14.95 -2.82 -4.40
N GLY A 306 -15.12 -1.50 -4.49
CA GLY A 306 -15.88 -0.87 -5.57
C GLY A 306 -15.27 -1.15 -6.94
N LEU A 307 -13.95 -1.00 -7.08
CA LEU A 307 -13.20 -1.33 -8.29
C LEU A 307 -13.29 -2.83 -8.63
N PHE A 308 -13.24 -3.70 -7.62
CA PHE A 308 -13.42 -5.15 -7.78
C PHE A 308 -14.77 -5.46 -8.43
N VAL A 309 -15.87 -4.96 -7.86
CA VAL A 309 -17.22 -5.19 -8.40
C VAL A 309 -17.36 -4.59 -9.80
N LEU A 310 -16.91 -3.35 -10.01
CA LEU A 310 -16.97 -2.69 -11.32
C LEU A 310 -16.21 -3.48 -12.39
N ALA A 311 -14.99 -3.93 -12.09
CA ALA A 311 -14.19 -4.70 -13.04
C ALA A 311 -14.82 -6.06 -13.36
N LEU A 312 -15.42 -6.75 -12.39
CA LEU A 312 -16.17 -7.98 -12.65
C LEU A 312 -17.39 -7.75 -13.55
N VAL A 313 -18.11 -6.63 -13.36
CA VAL A 313 -19.23 -6.24 -14.24
C VAL A 313 -18.74 -5.97 -15.66
N VAL A 314 -17.61 -5.26 -15.82
CA VAL A 314 -16.98 -5.02 -17.13
C VAL A 314 -16.58 -6.35 -17.79
N ALA A 315 -15.92 -7.25 -17.07
CA ALA A 315 -15.54 -8.56 -17.58
C ALA A 315 -16.77 -9.37 -18.05
N TRP A 316 -17.82 -9.43 -17.21
CA TRP A 316 -19.08 -10.08 -17.55
C TRP A 316 -19.72 -9.49 -18.80
N TYR A 317 -19.76 -8.16 -18.90
CA TYR A 317 -20.32 -7.45 -20.04
C TYR A 317 -19.56 -7.74 -21.34
N CYS A 318 -18.22 -7.70 -21.29
CA CYS A 318 -17.36 -8.04 -22.42
C CYS A 318 -17.63 -9.48 -22.91
N VAL A 319 -17.69 -10.45 -21.99
CA VAL A 319 -17.98 -11.85 -22.33
C VAL A 319 -19.38 -12.03 -22.90
N LYS A 320 -20.39 -11.36 -22.33
CA LYS A 320 -21.78 -11.38 -22.82
C LYS A 320 -21.90 -10.86 -24.25
N ARG A 321 -21.15 -9.80 -24.61
CA ARG A 321 -21.17 -9.19 -25.95
C ARG A 321 -20.39 -9.96 -27.01
N THR A 322 -19.61 -10.97 -26.64
CA THR A 322 -18.82 -11.75 -27.61
C THR A 322 -19.74 -12.52 -28.56
N ARG A 323 -19.75 -12.15 -29.85
CA ARG A 323 -20.46 -12.89 -30.90
C ARG A 323 -19.62 -14.10 -31.33
N THR A 324 -20.27 -15.25 -31.50
CA THR A 324 -19.64 -16.51 -31.96
C THR A 324 -19.78 -16.72 -33.48
N THR A 325 -20.06 -15.67 -34.24
CA THR A 325 -20.17 -15.78 -35.69
C THR A 325 -18.79 -15.93 -36.29
N VAL A 326 -18.47 -17.17 -36.68
CA VAL A 326 -17.40 -17.47 -37.63
C VAL A 326 -17.89 -16.93 -38.98
N SER A 327 -17.32 -15.82 -39.44
CA SER A 327 -17.41 -15.36 -40.84
C SER A 327 -16.09 -15.66 -41.52
#